data_AF-A0AAD0JJ50-F1
#
_entry.id   AF-A0AAD0JJ50-F1
#
_cell.length_a   1.000
_cell.length_b   1.000
_cell.length_c   1.000
_cell.angle_alpha   90.00
_cell.angle_beta   90.00
_cell.angle_gamma   90.00
#
_symmetry.space_group_name_H-M   'P 1'
#
loop_
_entity.id
_entity.type
_entity.pdbx_description
1 polymer ?
#
loop_
_entity_poly.entity_id
_entity_poly.type
_entity_poly.pdbx_seq_one_letter_code
_entity_poly.pdbx_strand_id
1 'polypeptide(L)'
;MMLMMDRSNFIPEPSSIFFFEPYVISDGSSNAWLYGKDQTYYYHFTYRADAPYVYIAQKNACRGFDRTDVRTWCSVRTGAPRAAAGKKI
;
A
#
# COMPACT_ATOMS: atom_id res chain seq x y z
N MET A 1 23.40 -4.87 15.53
CA MET A 1 22.83 -3.89 14.58
C MET A 1 21.53 -4.49 14.03
N MET A 2 20.36 -4.01 14.45
CA MET A 2 19.08 -4.50 13.93
C MET A 2 18.77 -3.76 12.63
N LEU A 3 18.86 -4.46 11.49
CA LEU A 3 18.38 -3.97 10.20
C LEU A 3 16.84 -3.99 10.21
N MET A 4 16.21 -2.98 10.82
CA MET A 4 14.77 -2.75 10.73
C MET A 4 14.40 -2.04 9.43
N MET A 5 14.75 -2.59 8.26
CA MET A 5 14.31 -2.07 6.96
C MET A 5 14.02 -3.15 5.90
N ASP A 6 13.66 -4.36 6.31
CA ASP A 6 13.03 -5.35 5.40
C ASP A 6 11.51 -5.08 5.20
N ARG A 7 11.08 -3.82 5.33
CA ARG A 7 9.67 -3.39 5.24
C ARG A 7 9.27 -2.89 3.85
N SER A 8 10.14 -3.01 2.85
CA SER A 8 10.00 -2.28 1.58
C SER A 8 9.42 -3.10 0.44
N ASN A 9 9.02 -4.36 0.67
CA ASN A 9 8.45 -5.25 -0.35
C ASN A 9 7.26 -6.07 0.19
N PHE A 10 6.39 -5.46 0.99
CA PHE A 10 5.15 -6.15 1.39
C PHE A 10 4.05 -5.93 0.36
N ILE A 11 3.19 -6.93 0.23
CA ILE A 11 1.96 -6.86 -0.56
C ILE A 11 0.82 -6.41 0.37
N PRO A 12 -0.06 -5.48 -0.06
CA PRO A 12 -1.26 -5.13 0.70
C PRO A 12 -2.07 -6.38 1.10
N GLU A 13 -2.60 -6.39 2.32
CA GLU A 13 -3.33 -7.56 2.85
C GLU A 13 -4.57 -7.95 2.02
N PRO A 14 -5.35 -7.01 1.46
CA PRO A 14 -6.46 -7.36 0.57
C PRO A 14 -6.04 -7.91 -0.80
N SER A 15 -4.73 -7.92 -1.09
CA SER A 15 -4.15 -8.33 -2.37
C SER A 15 -3.22 -9.55 -2.21
N SER A 16 -2.57 -9.95 -3.30
CA SER A 16 -1.61 -11.06 -3.31
C SER A 16 -0.48 -10.82 -4.32
N ILE A 17 0.63 -11.56 -4.17
CA ILE A 17 1.78 -11.46 -5.07
C ILE A 17 1.46 -11.72 -6.55
N PHE A 18 0.36 -12.40 -6.83
CA PHE A 18 -0.07 -12.74 -8.20
C PHE A 18 -0.93 -11.66 -8.86
N PHE A 19 -1.59 -10.81 -8.07
CA PHE A 19 -2.53 -9.81 -8.58
C PHE A 19 -2.11 -8.36 -8.28
N PHE A 20 -1.18 -8.17 -7.35
CA PHE A 20 -0.68 -6.85 -7.02
C PHE A 20 0.25 -6.35 -8.11
N GLU A 21 -0.13 -5.22 -8.72
CA GLU A 21 0.61 -4.56 -9.78
C GLU A 21 1.06 -3.17 -9.31
N PRO A 22 2.35 -3.00 -8.94
CA PRO A 22 2.91 -1.68 -8.69
C PRO A 22 3.03 -0.91 -10.01
N TYR A 23 2.71 0.38 -10.00
CA TYR A 23 2.80 1.24 -11.19
C TYR A 23 3.48 2.58 -10.95
N VAL A 24 3.77 2.94 -9.69
CA VAL A 24 4.74 3.99 -9.35
C VAL A 24 5.69 3.40 -8.32
N ILE A 25 6.99 3.50 -8.59
CA ILE A 25 8.06 3.08 -7.68
C ILE A 25 8.61 4.32 -7.00
N SER A 26 8.91 4.24 -5.71
CA SER A 26 9.58 5.35 -5.02
C SER A 26 11.02 5.47 -5.52
N ASP A 27 11.48 6.68 -5.84
CA ASP A 27 12.87 6.96 -6.29
C ASP A 27 13.95 6.71 -5.21
N GLY A 28 13.60 6.13 -4.06
CA GLY A 28 14.52 5.80 -2.98
C GLY A 28 15.28 4.48 -3.20
N SER A 29 16.31 4.24 -2.38
CA SER A 29 17.23 3.09 -2.47
C SER A 29 16.59 1.71 -2.28
N SER A 30 15.31 1.65 -1.90
CA SER A 30 14.61 0.43 -1.49
C SER A 30 13.67 -0.16 -2.56
N ASN A 31 13.55 0.44 -3.75
CA ASN A 31 12.67 -0.03 -4.84
C ASN A 31 11.23 -0.38 -4.39
N ALA A 32 10.73 0.32 -3.36
CA ALA A 32 9.39 0.10 -2.84
C ALA A 32 8.35 0.67 -3.81
N TRP A 33 7.18 0.03 -3.89
CA TRP A 33 6.04 0.62 -4.58
C TRP A 33 5.52 1.84 -3.81
N LEU A 34 5.20 2.91 -4.52
CA LEU A 34 4.51 4.10 -3.99
C LEU A 34 3.00 4.03 -4.28
N TYR A 35 2.67 3.56 -5.49
CA TYR A 35 1.30 3.29 -5.91
C TYR A 35 1.20 1.94 -6.58
N GLY A 36 0.13 1.21 -6.26
CA GLY A 36 -0.18 -0.09 -6.83
C GLY A 36 -1.67 -0.32 -6.98
N LYS A 37 -2.06 -1.38 -7.68
CA LYS A 37 -3.46 -1.79 -7.84
C LYS A 37 -3.56 -3.32 -7.86
N ASP A 38 -4.78 -3.81 -7.70
CA ASP A 38 -5.14 -5.17 -8.12
C ASP A 38 -6.37 -5.11 -9.04
N GLN A 39 -7.33 -6.01 -8.90
CA GLN A 39 -8.59 -5.99 -9.64
C GLN A 39 -9.69 -5.17 -8.94
N THR A 40 -9.54 -4.93 -7.64
CA THR A 40 -10.58 -4.33 -6.78
C THR A 40 -10.18 -2.96 -6.26
N TYR A 41 -8.91 -2.77 -5.91
CA TYR A 41 -8.45 -1.59 -5.18
C TYR A 41 -7.25 -0.90 -5.86
N TYR A 42 -7.13 0.39 -5.58
CA TYR A 42 -5.90 1.15 -5.67
C TYR A 42 -5.26 1.26 -4.28
N TYR A 43 -3.94 1.27 -4.23
CA TYR A 43 -3.13 1.30 -3.01
C TYR A 43 -2.10 2.43 -3.08
N HIS A 44 -1.87 3.09 -1.95
CA HIS A 44 -0.82 4.09 -1.78
C HIS A 44 -0.02 3.81 -0.51
N PHE A 45 1.30 3.75 -0.64
CA PHE A 45 2.22 3.56 0.48
C PHE A 45 2.43 4.88 1.24
N THR A 46 2.26 4.88 2.56
CA THR A 46 2.23 6.10 3.39
C THR A 46 3.50 6.37 4.19
N TYR A 47 4.48 5.46 4.15
CA TYR A 47 5.69 5.47 4.98
C TYR A 47 5.44 5.40 6.50
N ARG A 48 4.19 5.18 6.94
CA ARG A 48 3.82 5.12 8.35
C ARG A 48 3.88 3.70 8.91
N ALA A 49 4.45 3.55 10.10
CA ALA A 49 4.54 2.23 10.74
C ALA A 49 3.18 1.67 11.19
N ASP A 50 2.25 2.54 11.59
CA ASP A 50 0.93 2.22 12.14
C ASP A 50 -0.16 2.06 11.06
N ALA A 51 0.06 2.63 9.87
CA ALA A 51 -0.85 2.55 8.74
C ALA A 51 -0.07 2.58 7.42
N PRO A 52 0.70 1.52 7.10
CA PRO A 52 1.71 1.54 6.02
C PRO A 52 1.15 1.77 4.63
N TYR A 53 -0.14 1.53 4.41
CA TYR A 53 -0.79 1.90 3.17
C TYR A 53 -2.24 2.30 3.41
N VAL A 54 -2.77 3.07 2.46
CA VAL A 54 -4.19 3.31 2.30
C VAL A 54 -4.67 2.72 0.99
N TYR A 55 -5.96 2.43 0.92
CA TYR A 55 -6.57 1.86 -0.28
C TYR A 55 -8.00 2.34 -0.49
N ILE A 56 -8.41 2.31 -1.76
CA ILE A 56 -9.75 2.69 -2.21
C ILE A 56 -10.20 1.77 -3.34
N ALA A 57 -11.51 1.50 -3.44
CA ALA A 57 -12.04 0.70 -4.54
C ALA A 57 -11.77 1.40 -5.89
N GLN A 58 -11.45 0.63 -6.92
CA GLN A 58 -11.31 1.16 -8.27
C GLN A 58 -12.61 1.75 -8.80
N LYS A 59 -13.73 1.11 -8.47
CA LYS A 59 -15.07 1.68 -8.63
C LYS A 59 -15.36 2.58 -7.44
N ASN A 60 -15.08 3.87 -7.58
CA ASN A 60 -15.36 4.90 -6.57
C ASN A 60 -16.01 6.13 -7.22
N ALA A 61 -16.58 7.00 -6.37
CA ALA A 61 -17.25 8.22 -6.78
C ALA A 61 -16.48 9.48 -6.36
N CYS A 62 -15.15 9.38 -6.17
CA CYS A 62 -14.35 10.53 -5.74
C CYS A 62 -14.26 11.56 -6.87
N ARG A 63 -14.62 12.80 -6.55
CA ARG A 63 -14.57 13.90 -7.51
C ARG A 63 -13.11 14.19 -7.87
N GLY A 64 -12.80 14.17 -9.16
CA GLY A 64 -11.44 14.45 -9.64
C GLY A 64 -10.43 13.35 -9.30
N PHE A 65 -10.91 12.11 -9.14
CA PHE A 65 -10.08 10.96 -8.83
C PHE A 65 -8.88 10.83 -9.78
N ASP A 66 -7.68 10.80 -9.21
CA ASP A 66 -6.42 10.47 -9.87
C ASP A 66 -5.74 9.34 -9.10
N ARG A 67 -5.48 8.22 -9.78
CA ARG A 67 -4.82 7.05 -9.17
C ARG A 67 -3.39 7.36 -8.68
N THR A 68 -2.74 8.39 -9.20
CA THR A 68 -1.37 8.80 -8.82
C THR A 68 -1.32 9.94 -7.82
N ASP A 69 -2.47 10.45 -7.36
CA ASP A 69 -2.54 11.48 -6.32
C ASP A 69 -3.52 11.06 -5.21
N VAL A 70 -2.98 10.51 -4.13
CA VAL A 70 -3.77 10.07 -2.96
C VAL A 70 -4.65 11.18 -2.36
N ARG A 71 -4.31 12.46 -2.56
CA ARG A 71 -5.12 13.59 -2.05
C ARG A 71 -6.47 13.70 -2.75
N THR A 72 -6.61 13.11 -3.92
CA THR A 72 -7.87 13.03 -4.67
C THR A 72 -8.74 11.85 -4.24
N TRP A 73 -8.23 10.97 -3.38
CA TRP A 73 -8.96 9.80 -2.91
C TRP A 73 -9.84 10.18 -1.71
N CYS A 74 -11.08 9.71 -1.73
CA CYS A 74 -12.09 9.98 -0.71
C CYS A 74 -12.44 8.70 0.06
N SER A 75 -12.74 8.83 1.35
CA SER A 75 -13.14 7.70 2.22
C SER A 75 -12.19 6.51 2.16
N VAL A 76 -10.87 6.78 2.12
CA VAL A 76 -9.84 5.73 2.04
C VAL A 76 -9.85 4.86 3.29
N ARG A 77 -9.53 3.58 3.10
CA ARG A 77 -9.32 2.64 4.20
C ARG A 77 -7.84 2.53 4.47
N THR A 78 -7.45 2.48 5.75
CA THR A 78 -6.08 2.19 6.16
C THR A 78 -5.89 0.69 6.25
N GLY A 79 -4.81 0.18 5.65
CA GLY A 79 -4.44 -1.21 5.78
C GLY A 79 -3.35 -1.42 6.82
N ALA A 80 -3.41 -2.55 7.51
CA ALA A 80 -2.29 -3.05 8.28
C ALA A 80 -1.38 -3.88 7.36
N PRO A 81 -0.06 -3.92 7.61
CA PRO A 81 0.75 -4.98 7.02
C PRO A 81 0.24 -6.29 7.62
N ARG A 82 0.26 -7.40 6.85
CA ARG A 82 -0.03 -8.72 7.43
C ARG A 82 0.81 -8.87 8.69
N ALA A 83 0.17 -9.06 9.84
CA ALA A 83 0.89 -9.31 11.07
C ALA A 83 1.81 -10.51 10.84
N ALA A 84 3.11 -10.36 11.07
CA ALA A 84 3.99 -11.51 11.18
C ALA A 84 3.37 -12.42 12.25
N ALA A 85 2.99 -13.64 11.87
CA ALA A 85 2.32 -14.57 12.77
C ALA A 85 3.14 -14.70 14.06
N GLY A 86 2.58 -14.17 15.16
CA GLY A 86 2.92 -14.49 16.54
C GLY A 86 4.41 -14.46 16.93
N LYS A 87 4.88 -13.30 17.40
CA LYS A 87 5.67 -13.30 18.64
C LYS A 87 4.68 -13.41 19.80
N LYS A 88 4.27 -14.65 20.12
CA LYS A 88 3.67 -14.93 21.43
C LYS A 88 4.82 -14.91 22.44
N ILE A 89 4.70 -14.07 23.46
CA ILE A 89 5.49 -14.13 24.69
C ILE A 89 4.97 -15.31 25.50
#